data_AF-A0A6J7RRC5-F1
#
_entry.id   AF-A0A6J7RRC5-F1
#
_cell.length_a   1.000
_cell.length_b   1.000
_cell.length_c   1.000
_cell.angle_alpha   90.00
_cell.angle_beta   90.00
_cell.angle_gamma   90.00
#
_symmetry.space_group_name_H-M   'P 1'
#
loop_
_entity.id
_entity.type
_entity.pdbx_description
1 polymer ?
#
loop_
_entity_poly.entity_id
_entity_poly.type
_entity_poly.pdbx_seq_one_letter_code
_entity_poly.pdbx_strand_id
1 'polypeptide(L)' 'MGLLVWNPNAAFDVKEKQGFFAAQHYLPVERDEAQFMALIEDLINVLEGDFPDSGPKCPTCNYLIQRAEISN' A
#
# COMPACT_ATOMS: atom_id res chain seq x y z
N MET A 1 -17.10 0.46 5.90
CA MET A 1 -16.54 -0.91 5.72
C MET A 1 -15.16 -0.93 6.37
N GLY A 2 -14.52 -2.08 6.55
CA GLY A 2 -13.25 -2.11 7.29
C GLY A 2 -12.54 -3.44 7.20
N LEU A 3 -11.29 -3.45 7.67
CA LEU A 3 -10.44 -4.63 7.70
C LEU A 3 -10.46 -5.20 9.11
N LEU A 4 -10.70 -6.50 9.23
CA LEU A 4 -10.48 -7.23 10.47
C LEU A 4 -9.08 -7.84 10.41
N VAL A 5 -8.16 -7.28 11.21
CA VAL A 5 -6.79 -7.77 11.29
C VAL A 5 -6.72 -8.82 12.39
N TRP A 6 -6.20 -10.00 12.04
CA TRP A 6 -5.92 -11.08 12.98
C TRP A 6 -4.42 -11.23 13.16
N ASN A 7 -3.96 -11.06 14.39
CA ASN A 7 -2.57 -11.29 14.77
C ASN A 7 -2.48 -12.55 15.65
N PRO A 8 -1.95 -13.67 15.13
CA PRO A 8 -1.74 -14.88 15.92
C PRO A 8 -0.73 -14.60 17.03
N ASN A 9 -1.11 -14.85 18.28
CA ASN A 9 -0.28 -14.50 19.44
C ASN A 9 0.21 -15.72 20.24
N ALA A 10 -0.52 -16.83 20.25
CA ALA A 10 -0.06 -18.07 20.86
C ALA A 10 -0.70 -19.30 20.21
N ALA A 11 0.11 -20.29 19.86
CA ALA A 11 -0.37 -21.61 19.42
C ALA A 11 -0.70 -22.50 20.63
N PHE A 12 -1.67 -23.39 20.48
CA PHE A 12 -1.97 -24.42 21.46
C PHE A 12 -2.24 -25.77 20.79
N ASP A 13 -1.91 -26.84 21.50
CA ASP A 13 -2.21 -28.21 21.12
C ASP A 13 -2.81 -28.93 22.33
N VAL A 14 -4.08 -29.31 22.24
CA VAL A 14 -4.79 -30.01 23.31
C VAL A 14 -5.62 -31.15 22.72
N LYS A 15 -5.29 -32.39 23.11
CA LYS A 15 -6.02 -33.62 22.72
C LYS A 15 -6.24 -33.71 21.20
N GLU A 16 -5.16 -33.66 20.43
CA GLU A 16 -5.18 -33.74 18.96
C GLU A 16 -5.89 -32.58 18.26
N LYS A 17 -6.17 -31.48 18.98
CA LYS A 17 -6.68 -30.23 18.40
C LYS A 17 -5.59 -29.18 18.44
N GLN A 18 -5.14 -28.79 17.24
CA GLN A 18 -4.19 -27.71 17.03
C GLN A 18 -4.93 -26.43 16.68
N GLY A 19 -4.51 -25.32 17.30
CA GLY A 19 -5.08 -24.01 17.05
C GLY A 19 -4.16 -22.89 17.48
N PHE A 20 -4.59 -21.66 17.25
CA PHE A 20 -3.91 -20.47 17.73
C PHE A 20 -4.93 -19.47 18.25
N PHE A 21 -4.55 -18.76 19.29
CA PHE A 21 -5.22 -17.55 19.70
C PHE A 21 -4.85 -16.44 18.70
N ALA A 22 -5.81 -15.57 18.41
CA ALA A 22 -5.59 -14.40 17.59
C ALA A 22 -6.12 -13.17 18.32
N ALA A 23 -5.28 -12.16 18.47
CA ALA A 23 -5.75 -10.82 18.80
C ALA A 23 -6.43 -10.24 17.56
N GLN A 24 -7.67 -9.78 17.73
CA GLN A 24 -8.42 -9.13 16.66
C GLN A 24 -8.41 -7.62 16.85
N HIS A 25 -8.15 -6.90 15.76
CA HIS A 25 -8.24 -5.45 15.72
C HIS A 25 -9.03 -5.04 14.48
N TYR A 26 -10.09 -4.25 14.70
CA TYR A 26 -10.90 -3.71 13.62
C TYR A 26 -10.34 -2.36 13.19
N LEU A 27 -9.95 -2.26 11.92
CA LEU A 27 -9.54 -1.02 11.30
C LEU A 27 -10.70 -0.50 10.45
N PRO A 28 -11.31 0.65 10.82
CA PRO A 28 -12.28 1.29 9.96
C PRO A 28 -11.56 1.76 8.69
N VAL A 29 -12.13 1.43 7.52
CA VAL A 29 -11.63 1.90 6.23
C VAL A 29 -12.71 2.75 5.60
N GLU A 30 -12.44 4.05 5.51
CA GLU A 30 -13.30 4.94 4.73
C GLU A 30 -13.15 4.62 3.24
N ARG A 31 -14.30 4.56 2.56
CA ARG A 31 -14.31 4.48 1.11
C ARG A 31 -14.26 5.89 0.56
N ASP A 32 -13.07 6.31 0.16
CA ASP A 32 -12.89 7.51 -0.63
C ASP A 32 -12.83 7.13 -2.12
N GLU A 33 -14.01 7.00 -2.71
CA GLU A 33 -14.15 6.65 -4.14
C GLU A 33 -13.56 7.75 -5.04
N ALA A 34 -13.60 9.01 -4.60
CA ALA A 34 -13.04 10.13 -5.35
C ALA A 34 -11.52 10.06 -5.41
N GLN A 35 -10.87 9.85 -4.26
CA GLN A 35 -9.42 9.66 -4.20
C GLN A 35 -8.98 8.40 -4.97
N PHE A 36 -9.75 7.31 -4.87
CA PHE A 36 -9.46 6.09 -5.60
C PHE A 36 -9.50 6.29 -7.12
N MET A 37 -10.55 6.94 -7.62
CA MET A 37 -10.67 7.23 -9.06
C MET A 37 -9.58 8.19 -9.55
N ALA A 38 -9.23 9.22 -8.77
CA ALA A 38 -8.12 10.11 -9.08
C ALA A 38 -6.78 9.36 -9.19
N LEU A 39 -6.53 8.41 -8.30
CA LEU A 39 -5.32 7.59 -8.34
C LEU A 39 -5.27 6.70 -9.59
N ILE A 40 -6.41 6.13 -10.00
CA ILE A 40 -6.50 5.33 -11.23
C ILE A 40 -6.24 6.21 -12.46
N GLU A 41 -6.82 7.41 -12.49
CA GLU A 41 -6.59 8.38 -13.58
C GLU A 41 -5.11 8.77 -13.67
N ASP A 42 -4.47 9.09 -12.55
CA ASP A 42 -3.03 9.37 -12.49
C ASP A 42 -2.19 8.20 -13.01
N LEU A 43 -2.54 6.96 -12.63
CA LEU A 43 -1.84 5.78 -13.10
C LEU A 43 -1.99 5.59 -14.62
N ILE A 44 -3.19 5.76 -15.15
CA ILE A 44 -3.45 5.69 -16.59
C ILE A 44 -2.63 6.76 -17.32
N ASN A 45 -2.61 7.99 -16.80
CA ASN A 45 -1.82 9.08 -17.36
C ASN A 45 -0.31 8.78 -17.34
N VAL A 46 0.20 8.08 -16.33
CA VAL A 46 1.60 7.65 -16.29
C VAL A 46 1.91 6.56 -17.32
N LEU A 47 0.96 5.66 -17.61
CA LEU A 47 1.16 4.53 -18.52
C LEU A 47 0.92 4.89 -20.00
N GLU A 48 -0.10 5.71 -20.26
CA GLU A 48 -0.59 6.03 -21.61
C GLU A 48 -0.33 7.48 -22.00
N GLY A 49 0.07 8.33 -21.05
CA GLY A 49 0.40 9.73 -21.32
C GLY A 49 1.74 9.90 -22.02
N ASP A 50 1.94 11.12 -22.53
CA ASP A 50 3.18 11.49 -23.19
C ASP A 50 4.36 11.40 -22.22
N PHE A 51 5.51 10.98 -22.76
CA PHE A 51 6.74 10.96 -21.99
C PHE A 51 7.07 12.40 -21.54
N PRO A 52 7.39 12.63 -20.25
CA PRO A 52 7.70 13.98 -19.78
C PRO A 52 8.93 14.52 -20.51
N ASP A 53 8.92 15.82 -20.79
CA ASP A 53 10.06 16.50 -21.43
C ASP A 53 11.36 16.22 -20.67
N SER A 54 12.36 15.76 -21.41
CA SER A 54 13.69 15.54 -20.84
C SER A 54 14.27 16.85 -20.33
N GLY A 55 14.74 16.90 -19.08
CA GLY A 55 15.30 18.12 -18.51
C GLY A 55 15.73 17.97 -17.05
N PRO A 56 16.35 19.01 -16.47
CA PRO A 56 16.90 18.96 -15.11
C PRO A 56 15.85 18.69 -14.02
N LYS A 57 14.56 18.93 -14.32
CA LYS A 57 13.43 18.73 -13.42
C LYS A 57 12.60 17.49 -13.73
N CYS A 58 13.01 16.66 -14.69
CA CYS A 58 12.29 15.44 -15.05
C CYS A 58 12.28 14.45 -13.87
N PRO A 59 11.12 14.14 -13.26
CA PRO A 59 11.04 13.27 -12.09
C PRO A 59 11.51 11.85 -12.39
N THR A 60 11.11 11.32 -13.56
CA THR A 60 11.52 9.99 -14.03
C THR A 60 13.04 9.90 -14.24
N CYS A 61 13.64 10.97 -14.75
CA CYS A 61 15.08 11.04 -15.02
C CYS A 61 15.90 11.14 -13.73
N ASN A 62 15.38 11.84 -12.73
CA ASN A 62 16.03 12.05 -11.43
C ASN A 62 15.58 11.04 -10.36
N TYR A 63 14.81 10.02 -10.74
CA TYR A 63 14.19 9.08 -9.79
C TYR A 63 15.19 8.48 -8.79
N LEU A 64 16.37 8.07 -9.27
CA LEU A 64 17.41 7.48 -8.41
C LEU A 64 17.98 8.47 -7.39
N ILE A 65 18.12 9.75 -7.76
CA ILE A 65 18.62 10.81 -6.88
C ILE A 65 17.57 11.12 -5.80
N GLN A 66 16.32 11.38 -6.22
CA GLN A 66 15.22 11.69 -5.32
C GLN A 66 14.92 10.54 -4.35
N ARG A 67 15.02 9.30 -4.82
CA ARG A 67 14.83 8.12 -3.96
C ARG A 67 15.93 7.97 -2.91
N ALA A 68 17.16 8.35 -3.23
CA ALA A 68 18.27 8.32 -2.26
C ALA A 68 18.10 9.38 -1.16
N GLU A 69 17.47 10.51 -1.45
CA GLU A 69 17.17 11.57 -0.47
C GLU A 69 16.13 11.15 0.57
N ILE A 70 15.14 10.33 0.18
CA ILE A 70 14.08 9.84 1.09
C ILE A 70 14.60 8.75 2.06
N SER A 71 15.71 8.09 1.71
CA SER A 71 16.32 7.02 2.53
C SER A 71 17.31 7.50 3.60
N ASN A 72 17.52 8.81 3.73
CA ASN A 72 18.31 9.44 4.80
C ASN A 72 17.39 10.13 5.81
#